data_AF-A0A2N0ZL05-F1
#
_entry.id   AF-A0A2N0ZL05-F1
#
_cell.length_a   1.000
_cell.length_b   1.000
_cell.length_c   1.000
_cell.angle_alpha   90.00
_cell.angle_beta   90.00
_cell.angle_gamma   90.00
#
_symmetry.space_group_name_H-M   'P 1'
#
loop_
_entity.id
_entity.type
_entity.pdbx_description
1 polymer ?
#
loop_
_entity_poly.entity_id
_entity_poly.type
_entity_poly.pdbx_seq_one_letter_code
_entity_poly.pdbx_strand_id
1 'polypeptide(L)'
;MNYLQVGNLTVPATWIAVLAALILANILNRLLGHKKVSDWYGNSFFLYFVIWKLSYILFNIEMFINVPRSIIYFNGGVNGQLLALIFLSFYLLFIAPNKYPSFHIESPRIFLLFYFSYEVILNIIVKDYLGSLILSLPLITLLFILKNRKKLVSSQLLILLMLLEILFISLFGTLLSIETLSFIWIGIIIFIISRKQGDQLLE
;
A
#
# COMPACT_ATOMS: atom_id res chain seq x y z
N MET A 1 -2.72 -14.77 10.49
CA MET A 1 -3.67 -14.12 9.55
C MET A 1 -5.07 -14.29 10.09
N ASN A 2 -5.77 -13.18 10.36
CA ASN A 2 -7.16 -13.21 10.85
C ASN A 2 -8.12 -13.28 9.66
N TYR A 3 -9.09 -14.18 9.76
CA TYR A 3 -10.12 -14.39 8.74
C TYR A 3 -11.45 -13.89 9.26
N LEU A 4 -12.19 -13.18 8.41
CA LEU A 4 -13.58 -12.82 8.67
C LEU A 4 -14.48 -13.81 7.94
N GLN A 5 -15.49 -14.29 8.63
CA GLN A 5 -16.53 -15.12 8.03
C GLN A 5 -17.67 -14.20 7.56
N VAL A 6 -17.84 -14.10 6.25
CA VAL A 6 -18.95 -13.38 5.60
C VAL A 6 -19.89 -14.44 5.03
N GLY A 7 -20.91 -14.81 5.80
CA GLY A 7 -21.77 -15.95 5.48
C GLY A 7 -20.98 -17.26 5.50
N ASN A 8 -20.91 -17.95 4.34
CA ASN A 8 -20.16 -19.20 4.19
C ASN A 8 -18.73 -18.99 3.65
N LEU A 9 -18.30 -17.75 3.40
CA LEU A 9 -16.98 -17.44 2.85
C LEU A 9 -16.05 -16.89 3.93
N THR A 10 -14.85 -17.45 4.01
CA THR A 10 -13.77 -16.92 4.86
C THR A 10 -12.87 -16.02 4.01
N VAL A 11 -12.83 -14.74 4.36
CA VAL A 11 -12.02 -13.74 3.65
C VAL A 11 -10.93 -13.24 4.59
N PRO A 12 -9.66 -13.18 4.16
CA PRO A 12 -8.60 -12.60 4.98
C PRO A 12 -8.90 -11.13 5.29
N ALA A 13 -8.79 -10.76 6.57
CA ALA A 13 -8.99 -9.37 7.04
C ALA A 13 -8.08 -8.37 6.31
N THR A 14 -6.88 -8.82 5.94
CA THR A 14 -5.88 -8.02 5.19
C THR A 14 -6.43 -7.51 3.87
N TRP A 15 -7.10 -8.35 3.07
CA TRP A 15 -7.65 -7.93 1.77
C TRP A 15 -8.82 -6.97 1.91
N ILE A 16 -9.65 -7.15 2.94
CA ILE A 16 -10.73 -6.21 3.26
C ILE A 16 -10.14 -4.86 3.66
N ALA A 17 -9.11 -4.86 4.51
CA ALA A 17 -8.41 -3.65 4.93
C ALA A 17 -7.73 -2.94 3.75
N VAL A 18 -7.06 -3.67 2.85
CA VAL A 18 -6.44 -3.11 1.64
C VAL A 18 -7.49 -2.42 0.77
N LEU A 19 -8.61 -3.07 0.45
CA LEU A 19 -9.66 -2.48 -0.38
C LEU A 19 -10.29 -1.25 0.27
N ALA A 20 -10.57 -1.31 1.57
CA ALA A 20 -11.11 -0.18 2.31
C ALA A 20 -10.11 1.00 2.37
N ALA A 21 -8.82 0.72 2.59
CA ALA A 21 -7.76 1.72 2.62
C ALA A 21 -7.53 2.37 1.25
N LEU A 22 -7.66 1.62 0.15
CA LEU A 22 -7.57 2.19 -1.20
C LEU A 22 -8.65 3.26 -1.43
N ILE A 23 -9.87 2.94 -1.03
CA ILE A 23 -11.00 3.86 -1.16
C ILE A 23 -10.80 5.05 -0.21
N LEU A 24 -10.46 4.79 1.05
CA LEU A 24 -10.31 5.82 2.06
C LEU A 24 -9.18 6.80 1.73
N ALA A 25 -8.02 6.33 1.28
CA ALA A 25 -6.91 7.19 0.90
C ALA A 25 -7.28 8.16 -0.24
N ASN A 26 -8.03 7.68 -1.24
CA ASN A 26 -8.53 8.53 -2.32
C ASN A 26 -9.57 9.55 -1.82
N ILE A 27 -10.47 9.14 -0.91
CA ILE A 27 -11.44 10.04 -0.26
C ILE A 27 -10.71 11.12 0.55
N LEU A 28 -9.79 10.74 1.43
CA LEU A 28 -9.00 11.65 2.26
C LEU A 28 -8.21 12.65 1.39
N ASN A 29 -7.58 12.17 0.31
CA ASN A 29 -6.89 13.03 -0.65
C ASN A 29 -7.83 14.08 -1.26
N ARG A 30 -9.06 13.70 -1.61
CA ARG A 30 -10.06 14.63 -2.15
C ARG A 30 -10.58 15.62 -1.10
N LEU A 31 -10.79 15.16 0.15
CA LEU A 31 -11.21 16.01 1.27
C LEU A 31 -10.16 17.08 1.62
N LEU A 32 -8.88 16.80 1.36
CA LEU A 32 -7.77 17.75 1.49
C LEU A 32 -7.71 18.79 0.36
N GLY A 33 -8.68 18.79 -0.57
CA GLY A 33 -8.76 19.75 -1.67
C GLY A 33 -7.83 19.42 -2.84
N HIS A 34 -7.24 18.23 -2.87
CA HIS A 34 -6.46 17.78 -4.02
C HIS A 34 -7.37 17.23 -5.13
N LYS A 35 -6.87 17.27 -6.36
CA LYS A 35 -7.54 16.65 -7.51
C LYS A 35 -7.66 15.14 -7.31
N LYS A 36 -8.57 14.52 -8.06
CA LYS A 36 -8.68 13.06 -8.17
C LYS A 36 -7.28 12.49 -8.44
N VAL A 37 -6.91 11.46 -7.69
CA VAL A 37 -5.63 10.76 -7.89
C VAL A 37 -5.59 10.21 -9.30
N SER A 38 -4.46 10.38 -9.97
CA SER A 38 -4.27 9.89 -11.32
C SER A 38 -4.37 8.36 -11.38
N ASP A 39 -4.71 7.83 -12.56
CA ASP A 39 -5.05 6.41 -12.73
C ASP A 39 -3.90 5.45 -12.38
N TRP A 40 -2.67 5.94 -12.22
CA TRP A 40 -1.54 5.14 -11.74
C TRP A 40 -1.86 4.42 -10.44
N TYR A 41 -2.65 5.02 -9.55
CA TYR A 41 -2.98 4.44 -8.24
C TYR A 41 -3.84 3.19 -8.37
N GLY A 42 -4.95 3.27 -9.11
CA GLY A 42 -5.81 2.11 -9.40
C GLY A 42 -5.09 1.05 -10.22
N ASN A 43 -4.32 1.48 -11.24
CA ASN A 43 -3.53 0.58 -12.08
C ASN A 43 -2.46 -0.16 -11.27
N SER A 44 -1.86 0.47 -10.27
CA SER A 44 -0.88 -0.15 -9.37
C SER A 44 -1.50 -1.30 -8.59
N PHE A 45 -2.66 -1.06 -7.97
CA PHE A 45 -3.38 -2.10 -7.24
C PHE A 45 -3.84 -3.22 -8.16
N PHE A 46 -4.42 -2.90 -9.32
CA PHE A 46 -4.89 -3.89 -10.28
C PHE A 46 -3.74 -4.77 -10.78
N LEU A 47 -2.60 -4.17 -11.14
CA LEU A 47 -1.39 -4.89 -11.56
C LEU A 47 -0.91 -5.83 -10.46
N TYR A 48 -0.78 -5.33 -9.23
CA TYR A 48 -0.37 -6.13 -8.09
C TYR A 48 -1.31 -7.33 -7.87
N PHE A 49 -2.62 -7.09 -7.84
CA PHE A 49 -3.62 -8.12 -7.60
C PHE A 49 -3.63 -9.20 -8.70
N VAL A 50 -3.58 -8.77 -9.97
CA VAL A 50 -3.58 -9.70 -11.11
C VAL A 50 -2.33 -10.57 -11.09
N ILE A 51 -1.15 -9.99 -10.86
CA ILE A 51 0.11 -10.76 -10.83
C ILE A 51 0.15 -11.70 -9.63
N TRP A 52 -0.30 -11.23 -8.46
CA TRP A 52 -0.40 -12.05 -7.26
C TRP A 52 -1.35 -13.25 -7.44
N LYS A 53 -2.47 -13.09 -8.17
CA LYS A 53 -3.38 -14.20 -8.49
C LYS A 53 -2.83 -15.12 -9.57
N LEU A 54 -2.28 -14.56 -10.65
CA LEU A 54 -1.76 -15.33 -11.77
C LEU A 54 -0.44 -16.05 -11.44
N SER A 55 0.25 -15.65 -10.37
CA SER A 55 1.41 -16.40 -9.87
C SER A 55 1.06 -17.86 -9.52
N TYR A 56 -0.22 -18.16 -9.28
CA TYR A 56 -0.69 -19.53 -9.13
C TYR A 56 -0.27 -20.41 -10.30
N ILE A 57 -0.46 -19.92 -11.53
CA ILE A 57 -0.19 -20.67 -12.76
C ILE A 57 1.30 -20.98 -12.86
N LEU A 58 2.15 -20.02 -12.48
CA LEU A 58 3.60 -20.15 -12.52
C LEU A 58 4.11 -21.15 -11.48
N PHE A 59 3.57 -21.12 -10.26
CA PHE A 59 4.08 -21.94 -9.16
C PHE A 59 3.34 -23.28 -8.96
N ASN A 60 2.18 -23.47 -9.58
CA ASN A 60 1.33 -24.66 -9.39
C ASN A 60 0.77 -25.17 -10.73
N ILE A 61 1.61 -25.23 -11.77
CA ILE A 61 1.18 -25.54 -13.14
C ILE A 61 0.45 -26.89 -13.24
N GLU A 62 0.96 -27.94 -12.58
CA GLU A 62 0.33 -29.27 -12.60
C GLU A 62 -1.06 -29.24 -11.98
N MET A 63 -1.22 -28.57 -10.84
CA MET A 63 -2.52 -28.43 -10.17
C MET A 63 -3.47 -27.57 -10.99
N PHE A 64 -2.96 -26.53 -11.66
CA PHE A 64 -3.75 -25.69 -12.54
C PHE A 64 -4.30 -26.45 -13.75
N ILE A 65 -3.47 -27.31 -14.38
CA ILE A 65 -3.91 -28.14 -15.51
C ILE A 65 -4.99 -29.13 -15.06
N ASN A 66 -4.80 -29.76 -13.90
CA ASN A 66 -5.72 -30.77 -13.39
C ASN A 66 -7.03 -30.16 -12.85
N VAL A 67 -6.97 -29.01 -12.18
CA VAL A 67 -8.12 -28.36 -11.55
C VAL A 67 -8.06 -26.83 -11.75
N PRO A 68 -8.39 -26.27 -12.92
CA PRO A 68 -8.21 -24.84 -13.20
C PRO A 68 -8.94 -23.90 -12.23
N ARG A 69 -10.06 -24.35 -11.64
CA ARG A 69 -10.87 -23.57 -10.69
C ARG A 69 -10.16 -23.30 -9.36
N SER A 70 -9.09 -24.03 -9.04
CA SER A 70 -8.29 -23.83 -7.83
C SER A 70 -7.68 -22.43 -7.74
N ILE A 71 -7.49 -21.74 -8.88
CA ILE A 71 -6.95 -20.37 -8.93
C ILE A 71 -7.77 -19.37 -8.11
N ILE A 72 -9.08 -19.59 -8.00
CA ILE A 72 -9.99 -18.72 -7.23
C ILE A 72 -9.66 -18.79 -5.74
N TYR A 73 -9.33 -19.99 -5.26
CA TYR A 73 -9.03 -20.30 -3.86
C TYR A 73 -7.57 -20.07 -3.47
N PHE A 74 -6.69 -19.87 -4.46
CA PHE A 74 -5.28 -19.62 -4.20
C PHE A 74 -5.05 -18.25 -3.55
N ASN A 75 -4.24 -18.23 -2.50
CA ASN A 75 -3.92 -17.02 -1.72
C ASN A 75 -2.51 -16.48 -2.00
N GLY A 76 -1.89 -16.80 -3.14
CA GLY A 76 -0.59 -16.24 -3.58
C GLY A 76 0.65 -16.75 -2.84
N GLY A 77 0.53 -16.94 -1.53
CA GLY A 77 1.64 -17.12 -0.62
C GLY A 77 2.66 -15.98 -0.69
N VAL A 78 3.82 -16.20 -0.06
CA VAL A 78 4.94 -15.27 -0.09
C VAL A 78 5.50 -15.11 -1.51
N ASN A 79 5.59 -16.20 -2.28
CA ASN A 79 6.16 -16.18 -3.63
C ASN A 79 5.32 -15.32 -4.60
N GLY A 80 3.99 -15.42 -4.55
CA GLY A 80 3.11 -14.58 -5.36
C GLY A 80 3.19 -13.12 -4.97
N GLN A 81 3.31 -12.83 -3.68
CA GLN A 81 3.46 -11.47 -3.17
C GLN A 81 4.79 -10.84 -3.60
N LEU A 82 5.90 -11.58 -3.51
CA LEU A 82 7.20 -11.12 -4.01
C LEU A 82 7.17 -10.83 -5.52
N LEU A 83 6.57 -11.73 -6.31
CA LEU A 83 6.43 -11.53 -7.75
C LEU A 83 5.61 -10.26 -8.06
N ALA A 84 4.48 -10.08 -7.38
CA ALA A 84 3.64 -8.90 -7.54
C ALA A 84 4.37 -7.60 -7.13
N LEU A 85 5.17 -7.63 -6.06
CA LEU A 85 6.00 -6.49 -5.65
C LEU A 85 7.06 -6.16 -6.70
N ILE A 86 7.74 -7.14 -7.29
CA ILE A 86 8.75 -6.91 -8.33
C ILE A 86 8.13 -6.19 -9.55
N PHE A 87 7.01 -6.69 -10.06
CA PHE A 87 6.34 -6.06 -11.20
C PHE A 87 5.74 -4.70 -10.86
N LEU A 88 5.18 -4.54 -9.66
CA LEU A 88 4.71 -3.25 -9.19
C LEU A 88 5.87 -2.24 -9.09
N SER A 89 7.03 -2.68 -8.61
CA SER A 89 8.25 -1.87 -8.54
C SER A 89 8.67 -1.39 -9.93
N PHE A 90 8.69 -2.30 -10.90
CA PHE A 90 8.99 -1.97 -12.30
C PHE A 90 8.00 -0.94 -12.85
N TYR A 91 6.71 -1.14 -12.62
CA TYR A 91 5.68 -0.19 -13.05
C TYR A 91 5.87 1.20 -12.43
N LEU A 92 6.11 1.28 -11.12
CA LEU A 92 6.28 2.54 -10.39
C LEU A 92 7.58 3.28 -10.75
N LEU A 93 8.66 2.56 -11.08
CA LEU A 93 9.96 3.17 -11.39
C LEU A 93 10.10 3.61 -12.85
N PHE A 94 9.48 2.89 -13.79
CA PHE A 94 9.75 3.08 -15.22
C PHE A 94 8.53 3.49 -16.04
N ILE A 95 7.33 3.06 -15.66
CA ILE A 95 6.12 3.29 -16.48
C ILE A 95 5.32 4.48 -15.94
N ALA A 96 5.00 4.46 -14.64
CA ALA A 96 4.16 5.49 -14.02
C ALA A 96 4.74 6.92 -14.12
N PRO A 97 6.05 7.16 -13.89
CA PRO A 97 6.64 8.49 -14.00
C PRO A 97 6.46 9.13 -15.38
N ASN A 98 6.63 8.32 -16.43
CA ASN A 98 6.57 8.79 -17.81
C ASN A 98 5.12 8.99 -18.30
N LYS A 99 4.18 8.20 -17.76
CA LYS A 99 2.77 8.23 -18.18
C LYS A 99 1.93 9.27 -17.42
N TYR A 100 2.31 9.59 -16.18
CA TYR A 100 1.50 10.43 -15.29
C TYR A 100 2.34 11.59 -14.71
N PRO A 101 2.22 12.82 -15.25
CA PRO A 101 3.06 13.95 -14.82
C PRO A 101 2.96 14.28 -13.33
N SER A 102 1.79 14.06 -12.70
CA SER A 102 1.59 14.32 -11.27
C SER A 102 2.05 13.18 -10.36
N PHE A 103 2.59 12.08 -10.91
CA PHE A 103 2.98 10.90 -10.15
C PHE A 103 4.00 11.20 -9.04
N HIS A 104 5.04 11.97 -9.33
CA HIS A 104 6.08 12.30 -8.34
C HIS A 104 5.51 13.09 -7.15
N ILE A 105 4.52 13.95 -7.42
CA ILE A 105 3.85 14.78 -6.42
C ILE A 105 2.85 13.97 -5.59
N GLU A 106 2.04 13.15 -6.26
CA GLU A 106 0.95 12.41 -5.64
C GLU A 106 1.47 11.20 -4.85
N SER A 107 2.49 10.50 -5.36
CA SER A 107 2.87 9.18 -4.88
C SER A 107 3.33 9.14 -3.41
N PRO A 108 4.15 10.06 -2.87
CA PRO A 108 4.51 10.06 -1.45
C PRO A 108 3.29 10.25 -0.55
N ARG A 109 2.41 11.17 -0.92
CA ARG A 109 1.20 11.49 -0.14
C ARG A 109 0.22 10.32 -0.15
N ILE A 110 -0.06 9.78 -1.33
CA ILE A 110 -1.03 8.70 -1.50
C ILE A 110 -0.53 7.41 -0.86
N PHE A 111 0.77 7.11 -0.97
CA PHE A 111 1.37 5.97 -0.28
C PHE A 111 1.17 6.03 1.23
N LEU A 112 1.49 7.17 1.87
CA LEU A 112 1.32 7.33 3.31
C LEU A 112 -0.15 7.31 3.74
N LEU A 113 -1.04 7.98 3.00
CA LEU A 113 -2.48 7.94 3.26
C LEU A 113 -3.03 6.51 3.17
N PHE A 114 -2.62 5.76 2.15
CA PHE A 114 -3.00 4.37 1.97
C PHE A 114 -2.50 3.52 3.14
N TYR A 115 -1.20 3.58 3.45
CA TYR A 115 -0.61 2.70 4.45
C TYR A 115 -1.17 2.94 5.86
N PHE A 116 -1.23 4.20 6.30
CA PHE A 116 -1.78 4.50 7.62
C PHE A 116 -3.28 4.21 7.72
N SER A 117 -4.04 4.41 6.63
CA SER A 117 -5.43 3.97 6.59
C SER A 117 -5.55 2.45 6.70
N TYR A 118 -4.68 1.71 6.00
CA TYR A 118 -4.62 0.25 6.04
C TYR A 118 -4.38 -0.27 7.45
N GLU A 119 -3.36 0.25 8.14
CA GLU A 119 -3.02 -0.18 9.50
C GLU A 119 -4.16 0.09 10.49
N VAL A 120 -4.73 1.29 10.47
CA VAL A 120 -5.87 1.64 11.33
C VAL A 120 -7.07 0.72 11.06
N ILE A 121 -7.44 0.54 9.79
CA ILE A 121 -8.58 -0.29 9.40
C ILE A 121 -8.34 -1.75 9.79
N LEU A 122 -7.14 -2.28 9.54
CA LEU A 122 -6.80 -3.66 9.87
C LEU A 122 -6.93 -3.91 11.37
N ASN A 123 -6.38 -3.03 12.20
CA ASN A 123 -6.45 -3.16 13.66
C ASN A 123 -7.90 -3.06 14.18
N ILE A 124 -8.73 -2.19 13.58
CA ILE A 124 -10.17 -2.15 13.88
C ILE A 124 -10.85 -3.48 13.54
N ILE A 125 -10.58 -4.04 12.35
CA ILE A 125 -11.16 -5.32 11.91
C ILE A 125 -10.75 -6.46 12.84
N VAL A 126 -9.49 -6.47 13.29
CA VAL A 126 -8.93 -7.47 14.20
C VAL A 126 -9.36 -7.24 15.66
N LYS A 127 -10.10 -6.15 15.93
CA LYS A 127 -10.55 -5.74 17.28
C LYS A 127 -9.40 -5.36 18.22
N ASP A 128 -8.25 -4.99 17.67
CA ASP A 128 -7.18 -4.34 18.42
C ASP A 128 -7.42 -2.82 18.47
N TYR A 129 -8.30 -2.41 19.38
CA TYR A 129 -8.66 -1.00 19.52
C TYR A 129 -7.50 -0.15 20.03
N LEU A 130 -6.58 -0.71 20.83
CA LEU A 130 -5.40 0.01 21.31
C LEU A 130 -4.42 0.24 20.15
N GLY A 131 -4.13 -0.80 19.37
CA GLY A 131 -3.31 -0.67 18.16
C GLY A 131 -3.90 0.31 17.14
N SER A 132 -5.22 0.34 16.96
CA SER A 132 -5.84 1.30 16.03
C SER A 132 -5.80 2.75 16.54
N LEU A 133 -5.96 2.99 17.85
CA LEU A 133 -5.81 4.33 18.45
C LEU A 133 -4.36 4.82 18.31
N ILE A 134 -3.42 4.02 18.83
CA ILE A 134 -2.08 3.76 18.29
C ILE A 134 -1.70 4.48 16.97
N LEU A 135 -1.99 3.74 15.91
CA LEU A 135 -1.60 3.98 14.54
C LEU A 135 -2.47 5.05 13.86
N SER A 136 -3.54 5.52 14.51
CA SER A 136 -4.29 6.69 14.05
C SER A 136 -3.52 7.99 14.24
N LEU A 137 -2.59 8.06 15.21
CA LEU A 137 -1.78 9.24 15.46
C LEU A 137 -0.97 9.70 14.22
N PRO A 138 -0.14 8.85 13.58
CA PRO A 138 0.59 9.24 12.38
C PRO A 138 -0.34 9.64 11.22
N LEU A 139 -1.51 9.00 11.08
CA LEU A 139 -2.52 9.39 10.10
C LEU A 139 -3.05 10.80 10.37
N ILE A 140 -3.43 11.10 11.62
CA ILE A 140 -3.94 12.42 12.02
C ILE A 140 -2.87 13.49 11.83
N THR A 141 -1.63 13.20 12.24
CA THR A 141 -0.48 14.10 12.02
C THR A 141 -0.29 14.39 10.52
N LEU A 142 -0.33 13.37 9.67
CA LEU A 142 -0.25 13.54 8.22
C LEU A 142 -1.39 14.41 7.68
N LEU A 143 -2.64 14.15 8.08
CA LEU A 143 -3.81 14.94 7.65
C LEU A 143 -3.69 16.40 8.08
N PHE A 144 -3.24 16.66 9.30
CA PHE A 144 -3.02 18.02 9.81
C PHE A 144 -1.95 18.76 8.99
N ILE A 145 -0.84 18.08 8.68
CA ILE A 145 0.24 18.66 7.87
C ILE A 145 -0.26 18.96 6.46
N LEU A 146 -0.94 18.02 5.80
CA LEU A 146 -1.44 18.19 4.43
C LEU A 146 -2.53 19.27 4.33
N LYS A 147 -3.36 19.42 5.36
CA LYS A 147 -4.40 20.47 5.41
C LYS A 147 -3.78 21.86 5.55
N ASN A 148 -2.76 22.01 6.39
CA ASN A 148 -2.17 23.32 6.71
C ASN A 148 -1.04 23.72 5.75
N ARG A 149 -0.31 22.74 5.22
CA ARG A 149 0.71 22.94 4.19
C ARG A 149 0.10 22.47 2.88
N LYS A 150 -0.29 23.40 2.00
CA LYS A 150 -0.55 23.11 0.57
C LYS A 150 0.69 22.56 -0.17
N LYS A 151 1.79 22.35 0.56
CA LYS A 151 3.11 21.98 0.04
C LYS A 151 3.20 20.47 -0.12
N LEU A 152 4.04 20.06 -1.06
CA LEU A 152 4.39 18.67 -1.31
C LEU A 152 4.92 17.99 -0.04
N VAL A 153 4.63 16.70 0.10
CA VAL A 153 5.29 15.85 1.10
C VAL A 153 6.78 15.80 0.74
N SER A 154 7.62 16.38 1.58
CA SER A 154 9.07 16.32 1.38
C SER A 154 9.59 14.91 1.61
N SER A 155 10.71 14.57 0.97
CA SER A 155 11.38 13.29 1.15
C SER A 155 11.79 13.04 2.62
N GLN A 156 12.17 14.10 3.34
CA GLN A 156 12.45 14.07 4.78
C GLN A 156 11.22 13.69 5.61
N LEU A 157 10.05 14.27 5.30
CA LEU A 157 8.81 13.98 6.00
C LEU A 157 8.33 12.55 5.72
N LEU A 158 8.52 12.06 4.49
CA LEU A 158 8.24 10.67 4.13
C LEU A 158 9.09 9.70 4.95
N ILE A 159 10.41 9.89 5.00
CA ILE A 159 11.29 9.03 5.81
C ILE A 159 10.90 9.11 7.29
N LEU A 160 10.68 10.31 7.82
CA LEU A 160 10.33 10.50 9.22
C LEU A 160 9.08 9.69 9.59
N LEU A 161 8.01 9.80 8.78
CA LEU A 161 6.77 9.09 9.03
C LEU A 161 6.90 7.57 8.83
N MET A 162 7.70 7.14 7.85
CA MET A 162 8.00 5.71 7.68
C MET A 162 8.78 5.13 8.87
N LEU A 163 9.79 5.84 9.37
CA LEU A 163 10.58 5.39 10.52
C LEU A 163 9.75 5.38 11.80
N LEU A 164 8.89 6.40 11.98
CA LEU A 164 7.96 6.45 13.10
C LEU A 164 7.02 5.23 13.08
N GLU A 165 6.53 4.86 11.91
CA GLU A 165 5.66 3.70 11.73
C GLU A 165 6.39 2.38 12.02
N ILE A 166 7.60 2.21 11.48
CA ILE A 166 8.45 1.04 11.75
C ILE A 166 8.76 0.93 13.25
N LEU A 167 8.95 2.05 13.94
CA LEU A 167 9.12 2.09 15.39
C LEU A 167 7.87 1.57 16.10
N PHE A 168 6.68 2.04 15.73
CA PHE A 168 5.43 1.55 16.30
C PHE A 168 5.24 0.05 16.06
N ILE A 169 5.44 -0.41 14.82
CA ILE A 169 5.38 -1.84 14.48
C ILE A 169 6.40 -2.64 15.30
N SER A 170 7.60 -2.10 15.54
CA SER A 170 8.62 -2.75 16.37
C SER A 170 8.23 -2.88 17.84
N LEU A 171 7.43 -1.95 18.37
CA LEU A 171 7.01 -1.96 19.77
C LEU A 171 5.84 -2.92 20.01
N PHE A 172 4.95 -3.07 19.02
CA PHE A 172 3.68 -3.77 19.20
C PHE A 172 3.51 -5.00 18.30
N GLY A 173 4.44 -5.26 17.38
CA GLY A 173 4.30 -6.29 16.35
C GLY A 173 5.60 -6.93 15.90
N THR A 174 5.54 -7.62 14.75
CA THR A 174 6.68 -8.33 14.15
C THR A 174 7.24 -7.57 12.95
N LEU A 175 8.48 -7.11 13.08
CA LEU A 175 9.18 -6.37 12.02
C LEU A 175 9.37 -7.19 10.73
N LEU A 176 9.53 -8.51 10.87
CA LEU A 176 9.79 -9.43 9.76
C LEU A 176 8.50 -10.03 9.16
N SER A 177 7.35 -9.40 9.41
CA SER A 177 6.10 -9.78 8.74
C SER A 177 6.15 -9.42 7.25
N ILE A 178 5.44 -10.18 6.42
CA ILE A 178 5.40 -9.92 4.97
C ILE A 178 4.74 -8.57 4.67
N GLU A 179 3.80 -8.15 5.52
CA GLU A 179 3.11 -6.88 5.46
C GLU A 179 4.10 -5.71 5.68
N THR A 180 4.89 -5.77 6.75
CA THR A 180 5.90 -4.74 7.06
C THR A 180 7.02 -4.72 6.01
N LEU A 181 7.47 -5.87 5.53
CA LEU A 181 8.46 -5.94 4.46
C LEU A 181 7.94 -5.34 3.15
N SER A 182 6.67 -5.57 2.81
CA SER A 182 6.02 -4.97 1.64
C SER A 182 5.92 -3.44 1.78
N PHE A 183 5.62 -2.95 2.98
CA PHE A 183 5.61 -1.52 3.28
C PHE A 183 6.98 -0.88 3.09
N ILE A 184 8.01 -1.45 3.70
CA ILE A 184 9.39 -0.96 3.59
C ILE A 184 9.82 -0.96 2.12
N TRP A 185 9.57 -2.04 1.40
CA TRP A 185 9.92 -2.19 -0.02
C TRP A 185 9.31 -1.07 -0.87
N ILE A 186 7.99 -0.89 -0.81
CA ILE A 186 7.31 0.13 -1.61
C ILE A 186 7.70 1.53 -1.13
N GLY A 187 7.86 1.74 0.17
CA GLY A 187 8.27 3.03 0.72
C GLY A 187 9.67 3.45 0.27
N ILE A 188 10.62 2.51 0.15
CA ILE A 188 11.95 2.78 -0.45
C ILE A 188 11.81 3.21 -1.92
N ILE A 189 10.95 2.56 -2.69
CA ILE A 189 10.71 2.91 -4.09
C ILE A 189 10.13 4.32 -4.21
N ILE A 190 9.09 4.63 -3.43
CA ILE A 190 8.48 5.95 -3.40
C ILE A 190 9.49 7.01 -2.92
N PHE A 191 10.36 6.68 -1.96
CA PHE A 191 11.44 7.56 -1.54
C PHE A 191 12.39 7.89 -2.69
N ILE A 192 12.86 6.88 -3.45
CA ILE A 192 13.72 7.08 -4.62
C ILE A 192 13.04 7.98 -5.66
N ILE A 193 11.76 7.75 -5.93
CA ILE A 193 10.95 8.55 -6.87
C ILE A 193 10.81 9.99 -6.40
N SER A 194 10.59 10.20 -5.10
CA SER A 194 10.45 11.54 -4.49
C SER A 194 11.75 12.34 -4.54
N ARG A 195 12.90 11.67 -4.47
CA ARG A 195 14.22 12.32 -4.51
C ARG A 195 14.57 12.82 -5.92
N LYS A 196 14.31 12.02 -6.95
CA LYS A 196 14.56 12.40 -8.35
C LYS A 196 13.87 13.70 -8.78
N GLN A 197 12.71 14.01 -8.18
CA GLN A 197 12.01 15.28 -8.42
C GLN A 197 12.72 16.49 -7.80
N GLY A 198 13.37 16.31 -6.64
CA GLY A 198 14.11 17.37 -5.97
C GLY A 198 15.27 17.90 -6.82
N ASP A 199 15.92 17.02 -7.57
CA ASP A 199 17.02 17.37 -8.46
C ASP A 199 16.51 18.07 -9.75
N GLN A 200 15.36 17.66 -10.29
CA GLN A 200 14.75 18.26 -11.50
C GLN A 200 14.14 19.66 -11.31
N LEU A 201 13.90 20.08 -10.06
CA LEU A 201 13.41 21.44 -9.75
C LEU A 201 14.55 22.43 -9.47
N LEU A 202 15.80 21.96 -9.48
CA LEU A 202 17.02 22.75 -9.24
C LEU A 202 17.84 22.98 -10.53
N GLU A 203 17.42 22.42 -11.67
CA GLU A 203 17.89 22.73 -13.04
C GLU A 203 16.90 23.63 -13.77
#